data_AF-A0A2T9JFS8-F1
#
_entry.id   AF-A0A2T9JFS8-F1
#
_cell.length_a   1.000
_cell.length_b   1.000
_cell.length_c   1.000
_cell.angle_alpha   90.00
_cell.angle_beta   90.00
_cell.angle_gamma   90.00
#
_symmetry.space_group_name_H-M   'P 1'
#
loop_
_entity.id
_entity.type
_entity.pdbx_description
1 polymer ?
#
loop_
_entity_poly.entity_id
_entity_poly.type
_entity_poly.pdbx_seq_one_letter_code
_entity_poly.pdbx_strand_id
1 'polypeptide(L)' 'MAVQVLESEALETHWPRLDAFEGAGYRRVSVTVETGAGPFEAWIYALA' A
#
# COMPACT_ATOMS: atom_id res chain seq x y z
N MET A 1 11.21 -10.67 11.12
CA MET A 1 9.75 -10.59 10.89
C MET A 1 9.52 -10.46 9.40
N ALA A 2 8.53 -11.14 8.83
CA ALA A 2 8.22 -11.06 7.40
C ALA A 2 7.13 -9.99 7.17
N VAL A 3 7.33 -9.14 6.17
CA VAL A 3 6.29 -8.23 5.68
C VAL A 3 5.21 -9.07 5.00
N GLN A 4 3.95 -8.79 5.30
CA GLN A 4 2.80 -9.39 4.62
C GLN A 4 2.27 -8.38 3.61
N VAL A 5 2.02 -8.84 2.40
CA VAL A 5 1.58 -8.01 1.27
C VAL A 5 0.16 -8.42 0.94
N LEU A 6 -0.74 -7.44 0.83
CA LEU A 6 -2.11 -7.67 0.38
C LEU A 6 -2.19 -7.38 -1.13
N GLU A 7 -2.65 -8.38 -1.88
CA GLU A 7 -2.84 -8.29 -3.33
C GLU A 7 -4.34 -8.31 -3.66
N SER A 8 -4.78 -7.42 -4.55
CA SER A 8 -6.15 -7.42 -5.08
C SER A 8 -6.23 -6.62 -6.37
N GLU A 9 -6.86 -7.19 -7.40
CA GLU A 9 -7.14 -6.51 -8.67
C GLU A 9 -8.13 -5.34 -8.52
N ALA A 10 -8.91 -5.33 -7.43
CA ALA A 10 -9.89 -4.28 -7.14
C ALA A 10 -9.32 -3.14 -6.27
N LEU A 11 -8.01 -3.13 -5.99
CA LEU A 11 -7.35 -2.11 -5.16
C LEU A 11 -7.69 -0.70 -5.63
N GLU A 12 -7.71 -0.48 -6.95
CA GLU A 12 -7.98 0.84 -7.51
C GLU A 12 -9.36 1.39 -7.11
N THR A 13 -10.34 0.50 -7.10
CA THR A 13 -11.73 0.81 -6.74
C THR A 13 -11.87 1.04 -5.23
N HIS A 14 -11.00 0.46 -4.42
CA HIS A 14 -11.02 0.57 -2.96
C HIS A 14 -10.21 1.74 -2.41
N TRP A 15 -9.31 2.34 -3.20
CA TRP A 15 -8.45 3.43 -2.74
C TRP A 15 -9.20 4.59 -2.08
N PRO A 16 -10.31 5.13 -2.63
CA PRO A 16 -10.99 6.24 -1.97
C PRO A 16 -11.46 5.90 -0.55
N ARG A 17 -11.88 4.65 -0.31
CA ARG A 17 -12.30 4.19 1.01
C ARG A 17 -11.11 4.02 1.95
N LEU A 18 -9.98 3.52 1.44
CA LEU A 18 -8.75 3.37 2.21
C LEU A 18 -8.15 4.73 2.57
N ASP A 19 -8.04 5.63 1.60
CA ASP A 19 -7.54 7.00 1.79
C ASP A 19 -8.41 7.75 2.82
N ALA A 20 -9.74 7.58 2.78
CA ALA A 20 -10.65 8.16 3.76
C ALA A 20 -10.54 7.53 5.16
N PHE A 21 -10.24 6.24 5.25
CA PHE A 21 -10.07 5.53 6.52
C PHE A 21 -8.80 5.98 7.26
N GLU A 22 -7.68 6.11 6.54
CA GLU A 22 -6.41 6.58 7.11
C GLU A 22 -6.46 8.08 7.45
N GLY A 23 -7.18 8.85 6.62
CA GLY A 23 -7.43 10.27 6.84
C GLY A 23 -6.24 11.17 6.46
N ALA A 24 -6.42 12.47 6.68
CA ALA A 24 -5.51 13.50 6.16
C ALA A 24 -4.09 13.48 6.76
N GLY A 25 -3.85 12.75 7.85
CA GLY A 25 -2.53 12.60 8.46
C GLY A 25 -1.61 11.63 7.69
N TYR A 26 -2.16 10.91 6.71
CA TYR A 26 -1.45 9.91 5.94
C TYR A 26 -1.58 10.17 4.44
N ARG A 27 -0.54 9.79 3.70
CA ARG A 27 -0.52 9.80 2.24
C ARG A 27 -0.09 8.45 1.71
N ARG A 28 -0.85 7.95 0.74
CA ARG A 28 -0.47 6.77 -0.03
C ARG A 28 0.69 7.10 -0.96
N VAL A 29 1.76 6.31 -0.86
CA VAL A 29 2.98 6.44 -1.69
C VAL A 29 3.32 5.09 -2.30
N SER A 30 3.85 5.10 -3.53
CA SER A 30 4.38 3.89 -4.15
C SER A 30 5.77 3.59 -3.59
N VAL A 31 6.04 2.31 -3.38
CA VAL A 31 7.32 1.79 -2.89
C VAL A 31 7.65 0.49 -3.61
N THR A 32 8.94 0.18 -3.70
CA THR A 32 9.40 -1.15 -4.08
C THR A 32 9.57 -1.99 -2.82
N VAL A 33 8.92 -3.14 -2.77
CA VAL A 33 9.05 -4.11 -1.68
C VAL A 33 9.93 -5.26 -2.15
N GLU A 34 11.04 -5.48 -1.43
CA GLU A 34 11.94 -6.60 -1.67
C GLU A 34 11.41 -7.87 -0.99
N THR A 35 11.24 -8.95 -1.76
CA THR A 35 10.82 -10.26 -1.24
C THR A 35 11.78 -11.35 -1.67
N GLY A 36 11.64 -12.54 -1.07
CA GLY A 36 12.39 -13.73 -1.52
C GLY A 36 12.05 -14.17 -2.95
N ALA A 37 10.93 -13.71 -3.53
CA ALA A 37 10.56 -13.96 -4.92
C ALA A 37 11.04 -12.84 -5.87
N GLY A 38 11.62 -11.76 -5.34
CA GLY A 38 12.05 -10.57 -6.09
C GLY A 38 11.34 -9.29 -5.66
N PRO A 39 11.73 -8.14 -6.25
CA PRO A 39 11.11 -6.86 -6.01
C PRO A 39 9.74 -6.76 -6.69
N PHE A 40 8.80 -6.07 -6.06
CA PHE A 40 7.53 -5.71 -6.69
C PHE A 40 7.05 -4.33 -6.20
N GLU A 41 6.22 -3.66 -7.01
CA GLU A 41 5.66 -2.35 -6.68
C GLU A 41 4.44 -2.52 -5.75
N ALA A 42 4.43 -1.75 -4.66
CA ALA A 42 3.38 -1.74 -3.66
C ALA A 42 3.04 -0.31 -3.22
N TRP A 43 1.98 -0.19 -2.43
CA TRP A 43 1.51 1.09 -1.89
C TRP A 43 1.50 1.01 -0.37
N ILE A 44 2.03 2.04 0.29
CA ILE A 44 2.02 2.19 1.75
C ILE A 44 1.47 3.56 2.12
N TYR A 45 0.83 3.67 3.28
CA TYR A 45 0.46 4.94 3.88
C TYR A 45 1.57 5.41 4.81
N ALA A 46 2.22 6.51 4.43
CA ALA A 46 3.22 7.19 5.25
C ALA A 46 2.60 8.44 5.88
N LEU A 47 3.16 8.91 7.00
CA LEU A 47 2.78 10.20 7.56
C LEU A 47 3.04 11.31 6.53
N ALA A 48 2.07 12.20 6.39
CA ALA A 48 2.11 13.32 5.45
C ALA A 48 3.01 14.48 5.91
#